data_AF-A0A3N5P548-F1
#
_entry.id   AF-A0A3N5P548-F1
#
_cell.length_a   1.000
_cell.length_b   1.000
_cell.length_c   1.000
_cell.angle_alpha   90.00
_cell.angle_beta   90.00
_cell.angle_gamma   90.00
#
_symmetry.space_group_name_H-M   'P 1'
#
loop_
_entity.id
_entity.type
_entity.pdbx_description
1 polymer ?
#
loop_
_entity_poly.entity_id
_entity_poly.type
_entity_poly.pdbx_seq_one_letter_code
_entity_poly.pdbx_strand_id
1 'polypeptide(L)'
;MADAGLLRLIFFEQSIGCEMCAPTRRALEHIARENEHVTLETLNLVLDKEKAAEYGVDRVPAVIIAGPDGDRIRYYGAPLGNELPGFLEAIRMASAGETSLSDESRAQLETLTEPVHLQVFFTPSCVYCPHMISLANQAAIESPLVTSVAIDATEFPDLVRRYNVNGVPKTVINDAVELMGAAPEDDFIAAITTYRLDASSEPQR
;
A
#
# COMPACT_ATOMS: atom_id res chain seq x y z
N MET A 1 10.64 -24.99 10.96
CA MET A 1 9.70 -23.96 11.43
C MET A 1 10.51 -22.68 11.47
N ALA A 2 10.43 -21.90 10.39
CA ALA A 2 11.10 -20.61 10.33
C ALA A 2 10.49 -19.72 11.43
N ASP A 3 11.34 -18.98 12.12
CA ASP A 3 10.96 -17.93 13.06
C ASP A 3 10.13 -16.91 12.26
N ALA A 4 8.80 -17.02 12.32
CA ALA A 4 7.89 -16.07 11.69
C ALA A 4 8.06 -14.76 12.47
N GLY A 5 8.98 -13.93 11.97
CA GLY A 5 9.31 -12.64 12.57
C GLY A 5 8.03 -11.86 12.85
N LEU A 6 7.94 -11.32 14.07
CA LEU A 6 6.80 -10.53 14.52
C LEU A 6 6.53 -9.39 13.53
N LEU A 7 5.37 -9.44 12.88
CA LEU A 7 4.89 -8.38 12.00
C LEU A 7 4.27 -7.27 12.85
N ARG A 8 4.56 -6.02 12.51
CA ARG A 8 4.01 -4.83 13.16
C ARG A 8 3.05 -4.13 12.22
N LEU A 9 1.83 -3.92 12.69
CA LEU A 9 0.89 -2.98 12.10
C LEU A 9 1.09 -1.63 12.79
N ILE A 10 1.51 -0.63 12.05
CA ILE A 10 1.70 0.74 12.56
C ILE A 10 0.53 1.55 12.05
N PHE A 11 -0.33 1.97 12.96
CA PHE A 11 -1.57 2.66 12.65
C PHE A 11 -1.51 4.11 13.11
N PHE A 12 -1.59 5.03 12.15
CA PHE A 12 -1.73 6.45 12.42
C PHE A 12 -3.20 6.85 12.40
N GLU A 13 -3.62 7.57 13.43
CA GLU A 13 -4.96 8.13 13.56
C GLU A 13 -4.96 9.59 14.02
N GLN A 14 -6.16 10.15 14.14
CA GLN A 14 -6.40 11.39 14.87
C GLN A 14 -7.80 11.38 15.49
N SER A 15 -7.97 12.12 16.58
CA SER A 15 -9.23 12.15 17.33
C SER A 15 -10.33 12.99 16.67
N ILE A 16 -9.97 13.93 15.79
CA ILE A 16 -10.91 14.88 15.17
C ILE A 16 -10.67 14.87 13.66
N GLY A 17 -11.74 14.81 12.86
CA GLY A 17 -11.63 14.86 11.41
C GLY A 17 -11.14 13.57 10.78
N CYS A 18 -11.40 12.41 11.41
CA CYS A 18 -11.14 11.10 10.84
C CYS A 18 -12.25 10.13 11.22
N GLU A 19 -13.26 10.03 10.37
CA GLU A 19 -14.45 9.18 10.62
C GLU A 19 -14.09 7.70 10.65
N MET A 20 -13.17 7.29 9.77
CA MET A 20 -12.76 5.90 9.62
C MET A 20 -11.65 5.46 10.57
N CYS A 21 -11.05 6.37 11.36
CA CYS A 21 -10.01 5.98 12.32
C CYS A 21 -10.52 4.99 13.39
N ALA A 22 -11.69 5.25 13.97
CA ALA A 22 -12.24 4.36 15.01
C ALA A 22 -12.68 2.98 14.48
N PRO A 23 -13.38 2.87 13.33
CA PRO A 23 -13.61 1.57 12.67
C PRO A 23 -12.32 0.82 12.35
N THR A 24 -11.32 1.48 11.76
CA THR A 24 -10.04 0.87 11.41
C THR A 24 -9.30 0.38 12.65
N ARG A 25 -9.19 1.21 13.70
CA ARG A 25 -8.64 0.82 15.01
C ARG A 25 -9.23 -0.48 15.52
N ARG A 26 -10.56 -0.58 15.57
CA ARG A 26 -11.25 -1.78 16.08
C ARG A 26 -10.93 -3.03 15.26
N ALA A 27 -10.85 -2.90 13.93
CA ALA A 27 -10.48 -4.01 13.06
C ALA A 27 -9.03 -4.46 13.32
N LEU A 28 -8.09 -3.51 13.40
CA LEU A 28 -6.68 -3.81 13.66
C LEU A 28 -6.45 -4.39 15.06
N GLU A 29 -7.14 -3.88 16.08
CA GLU A 29 -7.11 -4.42 17.45
C GLU A 29 -7.63 -5.87 17.48
N HIS A 30 -8.69 -6.16 16.72
CA HIS A 30 -9.18 -7.53 16.58
C HIS A 30 -8.14 -8.42 15.91
N ILE A 31 -7.55 -8.00 14.78
CA ILE A 31 -6.51 -8.77 14.07
C ILE A 31 -5.33 -9.08 15.00
N ALA A 32 -4.79 -8.09 15.70
CA ALA A 32 -3.65 -8.27 16.60
C ALA A 32 -4.00 -9.13 17.83
N ARG A 33 -5.25 -9.07 18.31
CA ARG A 33 -5.69 -9.91 19.43
C ARG A 33 -5.81 -11.38 19.06
N GLU A 34 -6.28 -11.69 17.85
CA GLU A 34 -6.49 -13.07 17.39
C GLU A 34 -5.22 -13.68 16.75
N ASN A 35 -4.12 -12.93 16.61
CA ASN A 35 -2.89 -13.39 15.97
C ASN A 35 -1.64 -13.01 16.77
N GLU A 36 -1.00 -14.01 17.39
CA GLU A 36 0.19 -13.82 18.23
C GLU A 36 1.45 -13.32 17.48
N HIS A 37 1.46 -13.43 16.15
CA HIS A 37 2.56 -12.97 15.30
C HIS A 37 2.36 -11.55 14.78
N VAL A 38 1.23 -10.91 15.09
CA VAL A 38 0.89 -9.55 14.64
C VAL A 38 0.72 -8.65 15.84
N THR A 39 1.52 -7.59 15.89
CA THR A 39 1.42 -6.55 16.92
C THR A 39 0.86 -5.26 16.33
N LEU A 40 0.16 -4.48 17.14
CA LEU A 40 -0.39 -3.19 16.74
C LEU A 40 0.27 -2.06 17.53
N GLU A 41 0.89 -1.13 16.83
CA GLU A 41 1.30 0.16 17.36
C GLU A 41 0.34 1.24 16.86
N THR A 42 -0.30 1.95 17.78
CA THR A 42 -1.11 3.13 17.45
C THR A 42 -0.31 4.39 17.69
N LEU A 43 -0.34 5.29 16.72
CA LEU A 43 0.24 6.62 16.78
C LEU A 43 -0.79 7.67 16.37
N ASN A 44 -0.66 8.89 16.88
CA ASN A 44 -1.47 10.02 16.51
C ASN A 44 -0.68 10.95 15.57
N LEU A 45 -1.22 11.25 14.40
CA LEU A 45 -0.55 12.07 13.38
C LEU A 45 -0.08 13.44 13.93
N VAL A 46 -0.84 14.05 14.83
CA VAL A 46 -0.57 15.40 15.34
C VAL A 46 0.29 15.39 16.60
N LEU A 47 0.14 14.38 17.46
CA LEU A 47 0.87 14.29 18.72
C LEU A 47 2.23 13.60 18.56
N ASP A 48 2.35 12.62 17.66
CA ASP A 48 3.56 11.83 17.41
C ASP A 48 4.27 12.29 16.13
N LYS A 49 4.50 13.60 15.99
CA LYS A 49 4.98 14.24 14.75
C LYS A 49 6.31 13.69 14.27
N GLU A 50 7.23 13.41 15.18
CA GLU A 50 8.55 12.87 14.86
C GLU A 50 8.42 11.49 14.20
N LYS A 51 7.55 10.62 14.73
CA LYS A 51 7.27 9.32 14.12
C LYS A 51 6.50 9.46 12.81
N ALA A 52 5.53 10.36 12.74
CA ALA A 52 4.82 10.63 11.49
C ALA A 52 5.80 11.06 10.38
N ALA A 53 6.76 11.92 10.69
CA ALA A 53 7.81 12.34 9.76
C ALA A 53 8.77 11.19 9.39
N GLU A 54 9.18 10.36 10.35
CA GLU A 54 10.02 9.17 10.12
C GLU A 54 9.37 8.21 9.13
N TYR A 55 8.08 7.93 9.32
CA TYR A 55 7.32 7.07 8.41
C TYR A 55 6.84 7.81 7.15
N GLY A 56 7.03 9.12 7.02
CA GLY A 56 6.49 9.89 5.88
C GLY A 56 4.96 9.87 5.80
N VAL A 57 4.28 9.81 6.93
CA VAL A 57 2.81 9.83 7.04
C VAL A 57 2.34 11.25 7.29
N ASP A 58 1.52 11.78 6.38
CA ASP A 58 0.96 13.13 6.44
C ASP A 58 -0.58 13.13 6.55
N ARG A 59 -1.20 11.95 6.53
CA ARG A 59 -2.65 11.73 6.41
C ARG A 59 -3.11 10.55 7.25
N VAL A 60 -4.38 10.57 7.64
CA VAL A 60 -5.01 9.50 8.43
C VAL A 60 -6.43 9.23 7.95
N PRO A 61 -6.94 7.98 8.13
CA PRO A 61 -6.24 6.85 8.74
C PRO A 61 -5.14 6.32 7.84
N ALA A 62 -4.02 5.88 8.41
CA ALA A 62 -2.94 5.24 7.66
C ALA A 62 -2.45 3.99 8.39
N VAL A 63 -2.32 2.88 7.66
CA VAL A 63 -1.82 1.61 8.17
C VAL A 63 -0.57 1.22 7.40
N ILE A 64 0.51 0.95 8.12
CA ILE A 64 1.75 0.42 7.55
C ILE A 64 1.90 -1.03 8.01
N ILE A 65 2.14 -1.91 7.05
CA ILE A 65 2.49 -3.32 7.31
C ILE A 65 4.02 -3.37 7.34
N ALA A 66 4.58 -3.43 8.55
CA ALA A 66 6.01 -3.53 8.77
C ALA A 66 6.39 -4.99 9.08
N GLY A 67 6.89 -5.69 8.06
CA GLY A 67 7.40 -7.06 8.15
C GLY A 67 8.92 -7.10 8.34
N PRO A 68 9.51 -8.30 8.34
CA PRO A 68 10.97 -8.49 8.42
C PRO A 68 11.74 -7.73 7.32
N ASP A 69 11.15 -7.66 6.13
CA ASP A 69 11.78 -7.06 4.94
C ASP A 69 11.55 -5.55 4.80
N GLY A 70 10.83 -4.92 5.74
CA GLY A 70 10.59 -3.47 5.76
C GLY A 70 9.12 -3.05 5.87
N ASP A 71 8.87 -1.77 5.65
CA ASP A 71 7.61 -1.06 5.90
C ASP A 71 7.00 -0.45 4.61
N ARG A 72 7.21 -1.14 3.49
CA ARG A 72 6.91 -0.68 2.12
C ARG A 72 5.48 -0.95 1.65
N ILE A 73 4.65 -1.63 2.45
CA ILE A 73 3.22 -1.84 2.15
C ILE A 73 2.40 -0.93 3.05
N ARG A 74 1.58 -0.07 2.44
CA ARG A 74 0.87 1.00 3.12
C ARG A 74 -0.55 1.15 2.61
N TYR A 75 -1.46 1.51 3.50
CA TYR A 75 -2.84 1.83 3.21
C TYR A 75 -3.12 3.23 3.76
N TYR A 76 -3.44 4.18 2.90
CA TYR A 76 -4.12 5.41 3.28
C TYR A 76 -5.62 5.19 3.11
N GLY A 77 -6.35 5.31 4.21
CA GLY A 77 -7.77 4.93 4.28
C GLY A 77 -7.95 3.60 4.99
N ALA A 78 -9.21 3.25 5.24
CA ALA A 78 -9.57 2.02 5.92
C ALA A 78 -9.49 0.82 4.96
N PRO A 79 -8.66 -0.20 5.24
CA PRO A 79 -8.64 -1.45 4.47
C PRO A 79 -9.83 -2.35 4.85
N LEU A 80 -11.04 -1.83 4.64
CA LEU A 80 -12.31 -2.47 5.00
C LEU A 80 -13.16 -2.75 3.75
N GLY A 81 -14.36 -3.31 3.96
CA GLY A 81 -15.24 -3.69 2.85
C GLY A 81 -14.61 -4.81 2.02
N ASN A 82 -14.61 -4.65 0.70
CA ASN A 82 -14.02 -5.63 -0.23
C ASN A 82 -12.49 -5.72 -0.12
N GLU A 83 -11.82 -4.75 0.50
CA GLU A 83 -10.37 -4.74 0.64
C GLU A 83 -9.89 -5.54 1.86
N LEU A 84 -10.75 -5.80 2.86
CA LEU A 84 -10.33 -6.48 4.09
C LEU A 84 -9.67 -7.85 3.85
N PRO A 85 -10.21 -8.74 2.99
CA PRO A 85 -9.53 -10.00 2.68
C PRO A 85 -8.15 -9.80 2.03
N GLY A 86 -8.02 -8.81 1.14
CA GLY A 86 -6.75 -8.47 0.48
C GLY A 86 -5.71 -7.93 1.47
N PHE A 87 -6.15 -7.12 2.43
CA PHE A 87 -5.30 -6.63 3.53
C PHE A 87 -4.81 -7.76 4.44
N LEU A 88 -5.68 -8.71 4.81
CA LEU A 88 -5.27 -9.89 5.59
C LEU A 88 -4.25 -10.75 4.84
N GLU A 89 -4.43 -10.90 3.52
CA GLU A 89 -3.47 -11.61 2.68
C GLU A 89 -2.14 -10.85 2.58
N ALA A 90 -2.17 -9.51 2.49
CA ALA A 90 -0.96 -8.69 2.51
C ALA A 90 -0.16 -8.87 3.81
N ILE A 91 -0.83 -8.96 4.97
CA ILE A 91 -0.19 -9.30 6.25
C ILE A 91 0.47 -10.68 6.18
N ARG A 92 -0.24 -11.68 5.67
CA ARG A 92 0.28 -13.05 5.54
C ARG A 92 1.52 -13.10 4.64
N MET A 93 1.45 -12.50 3.46
CA MET A 93 2.56 -12.46 2.50
C MET A 93 3.76 -11.69 3.06
N ALA A 94 3.54 -10.52 3.68
CA ALA A 94 4.62 -9.73 4.27
C ALA A 94 5.29 -10.42 5.48
N SER A 95 4.55 -11.26 6.21
CA SER A 95 5.12 -12.08 7.29
C SER A 95 5.91 -13.26 6.75
N ALA A 96 5.46 -13.89 5.66
CA ALA A 96 6.12 -15.05 5.07
C ALA A 96 7.29 -14.68 4.13
N GLY A 97 7.30 -13.47 3.56
CA GLY A 97 8.21 -13.11 2.47
C GLY A 97 7.91 -13.86 1.17
N GLU A 98 6.69 -14.40 1.02
CA GLU A 98 6.31 -15.25 -0.11
C GLU A 98 5.15 -14.61 -0.89
N THR A 99 5.35 -14.46 -2.21
CA THR A 99 4.31 -13.99 -3.14
C THR A 99 3.93 -15.05 -4.16
N SER A 100 2.89 -14.78 -4.95
CA SER A 100 2.43 -15.62 -6.05
C SER A 100 2.86 -15.14 -7.44
N LEU A 101 3.72 -14.11 -7.52
CA LEU A 101 4.24 -13.62 -8.80
C LEU A 101 5.05 -14.70 -9.51
N SER A 102 4.90 -14.74 -10.83
CA SER A 102 5.64 -15.64 -11.71
C SER A 102 7.14 -15.37 -11.66
N ASP A 103 7.94 -16.40 -11.99
CA ASP A 103 9.41 -16.28 -12.05
C ASP A 103 9.84 -15.20 -13.05
N GLU A 104 9.09 -15.02 -14.15
CA GLU A 104 9.34 -13.97 -15.13
C GLU A 104 9.13 -12.58 -14.52
N SER A 105 8.03 -12.37 -13.80
CA SER A 105 7.77 -11.10 -13.10
C SER A 105 8.83 -10.78 -12.04
N ARG A 106 9.27 -11.79 -11.26
CA ARG A 106 10.36 -11.61 -10.28
C ARG A 106 11.65 -11.20 -10.97
N ALA A 107 12.03 -11.89 -12.04
CA ALA A 107 13.22 -11.57 -12.81
C ALA A 107 13.16 -10.15 -13.40
N GLN A 108 11.99 -9.68 -13.82
CA GLN A 108 11.82 -8.29 -14.27
C GLN A 108 11.99 -7.29 -13.11
N LEU A 109 11.40 -7.55 -11.93
CA LEU A 109 11.54 -6.69 -10.76
C LEU A 109 12.99 -6.57 -10.25
N GLU A 110 13.80 -7.62 -10.41
CA GLU A 110 15.24 -7.60 -10.11
C GLU A 110 16.03 -6.62 -11.00
N THR A 111 15.50 -6.24 -12.17
CA THR A 111 16.16 -5.28 -13.07
C THR A 111 16.00 -3.81 -12.63
N LEU A 112 15.13 -3.54 -11.65
CA LEU A 112 14.92 -2.20 -11.12
C LEU A 112 16.21 -1.66 -10.52
N THR A 113 16.55 -0.42 -10.88
CA THR A 113 17.74 0.29 -10.37
C THR A 113 17.39 1.59 -9.64
N GLU A 114 16.13 2.01 -9.70
CA GLU A 114 15.60 3.21 -9.06
C GLU A 114 14.35 2.86 -8.24
N PRO A 115 14.04 3.63 -7.18
CA PRO A 115 12.82 3.43 -6.42
C PRO A 115 11.54 3.59 -7.27
N VAL A 116 10.56 2.73 -7.00
CA VAL A 116 9.23 2.77 -7.60
C VAL A 116 8.18 2.95 -6.50
N HIS A 117 7.39 4.00 -6.63
CA HIS A 117 6.28 4.31 -5.76
C HIS A 117 4.96 4.03 -6.49
N LEU A 118 4.23 3.02 -6.03
CA LEU A 118 2.94 2.58 -6.57
C LEU A 118 1.82 3.14 -5.70
N GLN A 119 0.94 3.93 -6.29
CA GLN A 119 -0.27 4.43 -5.64
C GLN A 119 -1.50 3.82 -6.30
N VAL A 120 -2.17 2.89 -5.63
CA VAL A 120 -3.37 2.22 -6.14
C VAL A 120 -4.61 2.83 -5.48
N PHE A 121 -5.36 3.62 -6.23
CA PHE A 121 -6.63 4.20 -5.79
C PHE A 121 -7.73 3.14 -5.81
N PHE A 122 -8.46 3.00 -4.70
CA PHE A 122 -9.58 2.07 -4.56
C PHE A 122 -10.79 2.72 -3.89
N THR A 123 -11.89 1.97 -3.82
CA THR A 123 -13.02 2.28 -2.95
C THR A 123 -13.46 0.98 -2.23
N PRO A 124 -14.09 1.05 -1.04
CA PRO A 124 -14.45 -0.15 -0.27
C PRO A 124 -15.45 -1.08 -0.97
N SER A 125 -16.18 -0.59 -1.99
CA SER A 125 -17.15 -1.35 -2.77
C SER A 125 -16.61 -1.89 -4.10
N CYS A 126 -15.37 -1.55 -4.46
CA CYS A 126 -14.75 -1.99 -5.69
C CYS A 126 -14.34 -3.47 -5.62
N VAL A 127 -14.90 -4.32 -6.47
CA VAL A 127 -14.58 -5.77 -6.49
C VAL A 127 -13.28 -6.10 -7.24
N TYR A 128 -12.78 -5.17 -8.04
CA TYR A 128 -11.56 -5.35 -8.86
C TYR A 128 -10.31 -4.75 -8.22
N CYS A 129 -10.48 -3.85 -7.26
CA CYS A 129 -9.37 -3.14 -6.61
C CYS A 129 -8.45 -4.05 -5.77
N PRO A 130 -8.97 -5.06 -5.04
CA PRO A 130 -8.11 -5.97 -4.28
C PRO A 130 -7.08 -6.69 -5.13
N HIS A 131 -7.40 -7.01 -6.39
CA HIS A 131 -6.46 -7.63 -7.32
C HIS A 131 -5.26 -6.71 -7.61
N MET A 132 -5.51 -5.44 -7.91
CA MET A 132 -4.44 -4.48 -8.22
C MET A 132 -3.61 -4.12 -6.99
N ILE A 133 -4.24 -3.98 -5.83
CA ILE A 133 -3.53 -3.75 -4.57
C ILE A 133 -2.65 -4.96 -4.22
N SER A 134 -3.17 -6.18 -4.43
CA SER A 134 -2.39 -7.41 -4.22
C SER A 134 -1.16 -7.47 -5.12
N LEU A 135 -1.27 -7.18 -6.41
CA LEU A 135 -0.10 -7.12 -7.31
C LEU A 135 0.93 -6.09 -6.87
N ALA A 136 0.48 -4.89 -6.46
CA ALA A 136 1.37 -3.84 -5.96
C ALA A 136 2.09 -4.28 -4.67
N ASN A 137 1.37 -4.88 -3.72
CA ASN A 137 1.93 -5.40 -2.48
C ASN A 137 2.95 -6.52 -2.72
N GLN A 138 2.66 -7.44 -3.64
CA GLN A 138 3.59 -8.49 -4.01
C GLN A 138 4.87 -7.92 -4.64
N ALA A 139 4.76 -6.92 -5.52
CA ALA A 139 5.93 -6.25 -6.08
C ALA A 139 6.80 -5.57 -4.99
N ALA A 140 6.18 -4.99 -3.95
CA ALA A 140 6.87 -4.40 -2.79
C ALA A 140 7.56 -5.43 -1.88
N ILE A 141 7.07 -6.67 -1.85
CA ILE A 141 7.70 -7.80 -1.15
C ILE A 141 8.90 -8.31 -1.96
N GLU A 142 8.73 -8.52 -3.27
CA GLU A 142 9.78 -9.05 -4.13
C GLU A 142 10.94 -8.07 -4.40
N SER A 143 10.72 -6.77 -4.26
CA SER A 143 11.75 -5.76 -4.52
C SER A 143 11.86 -4.71 -3.41
N PRO A 144 13.06 -4.48 -2.85
CA PRO A 144 13.27 -3.43 -1.86
C PRO A 144 13.14 -2.02 -2.44
N LEU A 145 13.12 -1.88 -3.77
CA LEU A 145 12.94 -0.61 -4.47
C LEU A 145 11.47 -0.24 -4.64
N VAL A 146 10.53 -1.16 -4.44
CA VAL A 146 9.11 -0.93 -4.68
C VAL A 146 8.39 -0.63 -3.37
N THR A 147 7.69 0.50 -3.32
CA THR A 147 6.75 0.87 -2.25
C THR A 147 5.33 0.82 -2.80
N SER A 148 4.44 0.11 -2.10
CA SER A 148 3.02 -0.03 -2.44
C SER A 148 2.17 0.78 -1.48
N VAL A 149 1.30 1.62 -2.03
CA VAL A 149 0.38 2.48 -1.29
C VAL A 149 -1.03 2.33 -1.86
N ALA A 150 -1.92 1.67 -1.14
CA ALA A 150 -3.35 1.66 -1.44
C ALA A 150 -4.01 2.92 -0.87
N ILE A 151 -4.85 3.60 -1.66
CA ILE A 151 -5.45 4.90 -1.30
C ILE A 151 -6.97 4.84 -1.48
N ASP A 152 -7.73 5.00 -0.39
CA ASP A 152 -9.19 5.08 -0.46
C ASP A 152 -9.62 6.43 -1.05
N ALA A 153 -10.11 6.40 -2.29
CA ALA A 153 -10.57 7.58 -3.01
C ALA A 153 -11.78 8.27 -2.34
N THR A 154 -12.53 7.56 -1.49
CA THR A 154 -13.66 8.13 -0.75
C THR A 154 -13.21 8.98 0.45
N GLU A 155 -12.02 8.72 0.99
CA GLU A 155 -11.47 9.42 2.16
C GLU A 155 -10.52 10.56 1.79
N PHE A 156 -9.86 10.50 0.63
CA PHE A 156 -8.87 11.51 0.19
C PHE A 156 -9.28 12.24 -1.10
N PRO A 157 -10.35 13.08 -1.07
CA PRO A 157 -10.85 13.76 -2.26
C PRO A 157 -9.86 14.77 -2.86
N ASP A 158 -8.87 15.23 -2.09
CA ASP A 158 -7.77 16.05 -2.60
C ASP A 158 -6.82 15.27 -3.51
N LEU A 159 -6.52 14.00 -3.19
CA LEU A 159 -5.74 13.13 -4.07
C LEU A 159 -6.53 12.74 -5.33
N VAL A 160 -7.83 12.49 -5.17
CA VAL A 160 -8.73 12.27 -6.31
C VAL A 160 -8.64 13.42 -7.31
N ARG A 161 -8.64 14.67 -6.84
CA ARG A 161 -8.46 15.84 -7.70
C ARG A 161 -7.06 15.93 -8.28
N ARG A 162 -6.01 15.76 -7.46
CA ARG A 162 -4.60 15.85 -7.89
C ARG A 162 -4.28 14.88 -9.01
N TYR A 163 -4.74 13.64 -8.88
CA TYR A 163 -4.48 12.57 -9.84
C TYR A 163 -5.65 12.33 -10.80
N ASN A 164 -6.62 13.25 -10.90
CA ASN A 164 -7.77 13.12 -11.81
C ASN A 164 -8.43 11.72 -11.79
N VAL A 165 -8.71 11.20 -10.59
CA VAL A 165 -9.25 9.86 -10.38
C VAL A 165 -10.74 9.86 -10.71
N ASN A 166 -11.09 9.40 -11.92
CA ASN A 166 -12.48 9.33 -12.39
C ASN A 166 -13.09 7.91 -12.30
N GLY A 167 -12.30 6.94 -11.86
CA GLY A 167 -12.70 5.54 -11.69
C GLY A 167 -11.61 4.76 -10.97
N VAL A 168 -11.97 3.60 -10.42
CA VAL A 168 -11.08 2.71 -9.68
C VAL A 168 -11.20 1.24 -10.17
N PRO A 169 -10.13 0.42 -10.05
CA PRO A 169 -8.81 0.82 -9.58
C PRO A 169 -8.09 1.73 -10.57
N LYS A 170 -7.29 2.65 -10.05
CA LYS A 170 -6.33 3.44 -10.83
C LYS A 170 -4.97 3.34 -10.14
N THR A 171 -3.95 2.91 -10.86
CA THR A 171 -2.58 2.89 -10.35
C THR A 171 -1.81 4.07 -10.93
N VAL A 172 -1.11 4.81 -10.07
CA VAL A 172 -0.14 5.84 -10.43
C VAL A 172 1.25 5.37 -10.02
N ILE A 173 2.20 5.37 -10.96
CA ILE A 173 3.58 4.94 -10.75
C ILE A 173 4.48 6.18 -10.84
N ASN A 174 5.26 6.44 -9.78
CA ASN A 174 6.21 7.56 -9.69
C ASN A 174 5.61 8.91 -10.13
N ASP A 175 4.34 9.16 -9.78
CA ASP A 175 3.58 10.38 -10.13
C ASP A 175 3.45 10.68 -11.64
N ALA A 176 3.75 9.71 -12.52
CA ALA A 176 3.88 9.96 -13.96
C ALA A 176 3.11 8.97 -14.84
N VAL A 177 3.21 7.68 -14.56
CA VAL A 177 2.51 6.65 -15.36
C VAL A 177 1.18 6.32 -14.69
N GLU A 178 0.15 6.18 -15.50
CA GLU A 178 -1.19 5.82 -15.03
C GLU A 178 -1.67 4.53 -15.69
N LEU A 179 -2.16 3.59 -14.87
CA LEU A 179 -2.87 2.40 -15.32
C LEU A 179 -4.31 2.47 -14.83
N MET A 180 -5.26 2.27 -15.75
CA MET A 180 -6.69 2.29 -15.45
C MET A 180 -7.25 0.87 -15.44
N GLY A 181 -8.05 0.56 -14.41
CA GLY A 181 -8.71 -0.72 -14.28
C GLY A 181 -7.79 -1.83 -13.78
N ALA A 182 -8.36 -3.04 -13.65
CA ALA A 182 -7.58 -4.22 -13.33
C ALA A 182 -6.77 -4.67 -14.56
N ALA A 183 -5.52 -5.03 -14.33
CA ALA A 183 -4.61 -5.51 -15.35
C ALA A 183 -4.12 -6.94 -15.01
N PRO A 184 -3.77 -7.74 -16.02
CA PRO A 184 -2.94 -8.93 -15.86
C PRO A 184 -1.59 -8.63 -15.16
N GLU A 185 -0.99 -9.66 -14.55
CA GLU A 185 0.29 -9.54 -13.83
C GLU A 185 1.42 -9.04 -14.75
N ASP A 186 1.56 -9.65 -15.93
CA ASP A 186 2.59 -9.33 -16.92
C ASP A 186 2.50 -7.87 -17.38
N ASP A 187 1.30 -7.39 -17.72
CA ASP A 187 1.07 -5.99 -18.08
C ASP A 187 1.43 -5.03 -16.94
N PHE A 188 1.07 -5.39 -15.70
CA PHE A 188 1.35 -4.58 -14.52
C PHE A 188 2.84 -4.48 -14.22
N ILE A 189 3.56 -5.61 -14.25
CA ILE A 189 5.00 -5.65 -13.98
C ILE A 189 5.78 -4.98 -15.10
N ALA A 190 5.38 -5.17 -16.36
CA ALA A 190 5.99 -4.47 -17.49
C ALA A 190 5.86 -2.95 -17.36
N ALA A 191 4.71 -2.44 -16.92
CA ALA A 191 4.52 -1.01 -16.68
C ALA A 191 5.41 -0.46 -15.54
N ILE A 192 5.72 -1.28 -14.54
CA ILE A 192 6.63 -0.94 -13.44
C ILE A 192 8.09 -0.89 -13.92
N THR A 193 8.51 -1.86 -14.73
CA THR A 193 9.94 -2.08 -15.06
C THR A 193 10.40 -1.38 -16.33
N THR A 194 9.48 -1.14 -17.27
CA THR A 194 9.79 -0.46 -18.53
C THR A 194 9.85 1.06 -18.36
N TYR A 195 9.29 1.59 -17.28
CA TYR A 195 9.37 3.01 -16.99
C TYR A 195 10.80 3.40 -16.63
N ARG A 196 11.46 4.10 -17.56
CA ARG A 196 12.68 4.86 -17.28
C ARG A 196 12.29 6.32 -17.16
N LEU A 197 12.58 6.94 -16.02
CA LEU A 197 12.57 8.38 -15.92
C LEU A 197 13.65 8.90 -16.87
N ASP A 198 13.27 9.30 -18.08
CA ASP A 198 14.09 10.24 -18.83
C ASP A 198 14.14 11.50 -17.96
N ALA A 199 15.32 11.83 -17.44
CA ALA A 199 15.57 12.96 -16.52
C ALA A 199 15.32 14.35 -17.15
N SER A 200 14.45 14.44 -18.16
CA SER A 200 14.20 15.62 -19.00
C SER A 200 12.74 16.09 -19.02
N SER A 201 11.82 15.48 -18.30
CA SER A 201 10.47 16.05 -18.13
C SER A 201 10.28 16.63 -16.73
N GLU A 202 10.55 17.93 -16.59
CA GLU A 202 10.08 18.72 -15.44
C GLU A 202 8.56 18.53 -15.25
N PRO A 203 8.06 18.50 -13.99
CA PRO A 203 6.62 18.47 -13.76
C PRO A 203 5.99 19.76 -14.31
N GLN A 204 5.09 19.59 -15.27
CA GLN A 204 4.28 20.70 -15.75
C GLN A 204 3.39 21.17 -14.60
N ARG A 205 3.60 22.44 -14.26
CA ARG A 205 3.03 23.20 -13.15
C ARG A 205 1.51 23.32 -13.20
#